data_AF-A0A072NUU5-F1
#
_entry.id   AF-A0A072NUU5-F1
#
_cell.length_a   1.000
_cell.length_b   1.000
_cell.length_c   1.000
_cell.angle_alpha   90.00
_cell.angle_beta   90.00
_cell.angle_gamma   90.00
#
_symmetry.space_group_name_H-M   'P 1'
#
loop_
_entity.id
_entity.type
_entity.pdbx_description
1 polymer ?
#
loop_
_entity_poly.entity_id
_entity_poly.type
_entity_poly.pdbx_seq_one_letter_code
_entity_poly.pdbx_strand_id
1 'polypeptide(L)'
;MLQWTLRTPALRGVFSSLRPGATHSTLQPFVTSQLSQTRLLSTEVRAAIDKAVASAPVVLFMKGTPETPQCGFSRTTIQILGLQGVDPSKFTAFNVLEDEELRSGIKQYSDWPTIPQLYVDKEFVGGCDILINMHKDGSLADLLAEKKVIVEEDDVEGEKADEARQTTEQSTGGRSKDAKGESS
;
A
#
# COMPACT_ATOMS: atom_id res chain seq x y z
N MET A 1 41.66 -58.75 26.29
CA MET A 1 40.54 -59.04 27.21
C MET A 1 39.24 -58.97 26.42
N LEU A 2 38.58 -60.13 26.30
CA LEU A 2 37.18 -60.44 25.92
C LEU A 2 36.50 -59.57 24.85
N GLN A 3 36.22 -59.97 23.60
CA GLN A 3 35.59 -61.19 23.04
C GLN A 3 34.15 -61.46 23.54
N TRP A 4 33.13 -61.29 22.68
CA TRP A 4 32.02 -62.25 22.34
C TRP A 4 30.65 -61.62 21.98
N THR A 5 30.23 -61.70 20.70
CA THR A 5 29.29 -62.66 20.05
C THR A 5 27.79 -62.36 20.26
N LEU A 6 27.08 -62.01 19.18
CA LEU A 6 26.06 -62.83 18.47
C LEU A 6 24.85 -63.30 19.31
N ARG A 7 23.62 -62.94 18.92
CA ARG A 7 22.67 -63.83 18.21
C ARG A 7 21.28 -63.21 17.97
N THR A 8 20.83 -63.38 16.72
CA THR A 8 19.47 -63.46 16.14
C THR A 8 18.52 -64.42 16.91
N PRO A 9 17.18 -64.52 16.68
CA PRO A 9 16.47 -64.57 15.37
C PRO A 9 15.03 -63.98 15.30
N ALA A 10 14.56 -63.52 14.13
CA ALA A 10 13.57 -64.13 13.21
C ALA A 10 12.12 -64.25 13.70
N LEU A 11 11.16 -63.81 12.87
CA LEU A 11 10.16 -64.64 12.16
C LEU A 11 8.87 -63.86 11.80
N ARG A 12 8.64 -63.79 10.48
CA ARG A 12 7.39 -64.07 9.74
C ARG A 12 6.05 -63.64 10.34
N GLY A 13 5.36 -62.77 9.59
CA GLY A 13 3.91 -62.66 9.57
C GLY A 13 3.43 -62.19 8.20
N VAL A 14 3.22 -63.14 7.28
CA VAL A 14 2.43 -62.94 6.06
C VAL A 14 0.97 -62.98 6.48
N PHE A 15 0.17 -61.96 6.17
CA PHE A 15 -1.20 -62.16 5.70
C PHE A 15 -1.62 -60.98 4.83
N SER A 16 -1.62 -61.25 3.53
CA SER A 16 -2.37 -60.52 2.53
C SER A 16 -3.86 -60.57 2.90
N SER A 17 -4.50 -59.42 3.05
CA SER A 17 -5.95 -59.30 3.00
C SER A 17 -6.30 -58.50 1.76
N LEU A 18 -6.69 -59.23 0.71
CA LEU A 18 -7.42 -58.68 -0.41
C LEU A 18 -8.79 -58.23 0.09
N ARG A 19 -9.14 -56.96 -0.15
CA ARG A 19 -10.53 -56.53 -0.21
C ARG A 19 -10.84 -56.03 -1.62
N PRO A 20 -11.87 -56.56 -2.30
CA PRO A 20 -12.26 -56.13 -3.63
C PRO A 20 -13.10 -54.85 -3.59
N GLY A 21 -12.94 -54.03 -4.64
CA GLY A 21 -14.01 -53.45 -5.44
C GLY A 21 -15.09 -52.64 -4.74
N ALA A 22 -15.01 -51.31 -4.89
CA ALA A 22 -16.19 -50.48 -5.08
C ALA A 22 -15.84 -49.39 -6.12
N THR A 23 -15.89 -49.81 -7.39
CA THR A 23 -16.06 -48.93 -8.54
C THR A 23 -17.45 -48.31 -8.45
N HIS A 24 -17.51 -47.04 -8.07
CA HIS A 24 -18.44 -46.04 -8.60
C HIS A 24 -18.01 -44.70 -8.02
N SER A 25 -16.94 -44.12 -8.58
CA SER A 25 -16.71 -42.69 -8.42
C SER A 25 -17.75 -42.01 -9.29
N THR A 26 -18.93 -41.80 -8.72
CA THR A 26 -19.93 -40.91 -9.27
C THR A 26 -19.27 -39.55 -9.31
N LEU A 27 -18.80 -39.19 -10.51
CA LEU A 27 -18.44 -37.83 -10.87
C LEU A 27 -19.68 -36.97 -10.57
N GLN A 28 -19.72 -36.38 -9.38
CA GLN A 28 -20.59 -35.24 -9.17
C GLN A 28 -19.90 -34.10 -9.91
N PRO A 29 -20.49 -33.56 -10.99
CA PRO A 29 -20.08 -32.25 -11.43
C PRO A 29 -20.50 -31.33 -10.29
N PHE A 30 -19.55 -30.87 -9.48
CA PHE A 30 -19.77 -29.69 -8.65
C PHE A 30 -19.80 -28.48 -9.59
N VAL A 31 -20.81 -28.45 -10.46
CA VAL A 31 -21.25 -27.25 -11.13
C VAL A 31 -22.13 -26.51 -10.15
N THR A 32 -21.52 -25.97 -9.08
CA THR A 32 -22.10 -24.74 -8.52
C THR A 32 -21.87 -23.67 -9.56
N SER A 33 -22.88 -23.56 -10.41
CA SER A 33 -23.30 -22.36 -11.11
C SER A 33 -23.10 -21.13 -10.19
N GLN A 34 -21.88 -20.62 -10.11
CA GLN A 34 -21.67 -19.19 -9.96
C GLN A 34 -21.91 -18.61 -11.34
N LEU A 35 -23.20 -18.54 -11.70
CA LEU A 35 -23.66 -17.46 -12.53
C LEU A 35 -23.32 -16.21 -11.72
N SER A 36 -22.14 -15.66 -11.99
CA SER A 36 -21.85 -14.26 -11.80
C SER A 36 -23.04 -13.53 -12.38
N GLN A 37 -23.98 -13.14 -11.51
CA GLN A 37 -25.03 -12.22 -11.86
C GLN A 37 -24.29 -10.96 -12.27
N THR A 38 -24.06 -10.79 -13.57
CA THR A 38 -23.64 -9.53 -14.16
C THR A 38 -24.80 -8.58 -13.93
N ARG A 39 -24.89 -8.03 -12.73
CA ARG A 39 -25.67 -6.82 -12.51
C ARG A 39 -25.00 -5.80 -13.42
N LEU A 40 -25.79 -5.23 -14.33
CA LEU A 40 -25.33 -4.10 -15.11
C LEU A 40 -25.10 -2.97 -14.11
N LEU A 41 -23.88 -2.46 -14.05
CA LEU A 41 -23.54 -1.27 -13.28
C LEU A 41 -24.49 -0.14 -13.73
N SER A 42 -25.24 0.47 -12.81
CA SER A 42 -26.14 1.57 -13.18
C SER A 42 -25.34 2.74 -13.74
N THR A 43 -25.97 3.51 -14.62
CA THR A 43 -25.36 4.69 -15.27
C THR A 43 -24.91 5.72 -14.25
N GLU A 44 -25.67 5.88 -13.16
CA GLU A 44 -25.41 6.83 -12.08
C GLU A 44 -24.17 6.42 -11.27
N VAL A 45 -24.07 5.14 -10.88
CA VAL A 45 -22.92 4.62 -10.12
C VAL A 45 -21.65 4.64 -10.97
N ARG A 46 -21.76 4.30 -12.26
CA ARG A 46 -20.63 4.43 -13.20
C ARG A 46 -20.12 5.86 -13.27
N ALA A 47 -21.00 6.84 -13.44
CA ALA A 47 -20.62 8.25 -13.49
C ALA A 47 -19.99 8.74 -12.17
N ALA A 48 -20.49 8.26 -11.03
CA ALA A 48 -19.91 8.57 -9.72
C ALA A 48 -18.48 8.01 -9.59
N ILE A 49 -18.25 6.76 -10.02
CA ILE A 49 -16.92 6.15 -10.04
C ILE A 49 -16.00 6.87 -11.02
N ASP A 50 -16.46 7.22 -12.22
CA ASP A 50 -15.69 7.98 -13.21
C ASP A 50 -15.23 9.33 -12.63
N LYS A 51 -16.11 10.02 -11.89
CA LYS A 51 -15.77 11.24 -11.19
C LYS A 51 -14.76 11.00 -10.07
N ALA A 52 -14.91 9.91 -9.31
CA ALA A 52 -14.00 9.56 -8.23
C ALA A 52 -12.58 9.25 -8.76
N VAL A 53 -12.44 8.44 -9.80
CA VAL A 53 -11.12 8.14 -10.41
C VAL A 53 -10.49 9.36 -11.10
N ALA A 54 -11.31 10.35 -11.49
CA ALA A 54 -10.83 11.60 -12.05
C ALA A 54 -10.50 12.68 -11.01
N SER A 55 -10.75 12.43 -9.72
CA SER A 55 -10.59 13.43 -8.66
C SER A 55 -9.13 13.76 -8.34
N ALA A 56 -8.23 12.79 -8.50
CA ALA A 56 -6.80 12.93 -8.27
C ALA A 56 -6.02 12.01 -9.22
N PRO A 57 -4.72 12.27 -9.45
CA PRO A 57 -3.86 11.37 -10.24
C PRO A 57 -3.77 9.97 -9.64
N VAL A 58 -3.67 9.85 -8.32
CA VAL A 58 -3.61 8.54 -7.63
C VAL A 58 -4.86 8.37 -6.77
N VAL A 59 -5.69 7.39 -7.11
CA VAL A 59 -6.95 7.11 -6.42
C VAL A 59 -6.96 5.68 -5.88
N LEU A 60 -7.25 5.53 -4.59
CA LEU A 60 -7.32 4.25 -3.91
C LEU A 60 -8.72 3.99 -3.33
N PHE A 61 -9.36 2.92 -3.79
CA PHE A 61 -10.57 2.41 -3.12
C PHE A 61 -10.14 1.39 -2.06
N MET A 62 -10.44 1.66 -0.79
CA MET A 62 -9.97 0.85 0.34
C MET A 62 -11.04 0.66 1.42
N LYS A 63 -10.77 -0.25 2.37
CA LYS A 63 -11.61 -0.47 3.55
C LYS A 63 -11.07 0.35 4.73
N GLY A 64 -11.82 1.35 5.15
CA GLY A 64 -11.38 2.37 6.10
C GLY A 64 -10.73 3.57 5.40
N THR A 65 -9.97 4.36 6.14
CA THR A 65 -9.23 5.53 5.62
C THR A 65 -7.72 5.28 5.68
N PRO A 66 -6.88 6.10 5.02
CA PRO A 66 -5.42 6.00 5.13
C PRO A 66 -4.92 6.06 6.58
N GLU A 67 -5.55 6.87 7.42
CA GLU A 67 -5.24 7.06 8.85
C GLU A 67 -5.73 5.86 9.68
N THR A 68 -6.89 5.30 9.30
CA THR A 68 -7.55 4.20 10.02
C THR A 68 -7.93 3.03 9.10
N PRO A 69 -6.93 2.28 8.58
CA PRO A 69 -7.21 1.16 7.69
C PRO A 69 -7.85 0.00 8.45
N GLN A 70 -9.01 -0.46 7.98
CA GLN A 70 -9.83 -1.49 8.62
C GLN A 70 -9.64 -2.90 8.03
N CYS A 71 -8.66 -3.07 7.13
CA CYS A 71 -8.31 -4.36 6.53
C CYS A 71 -6.79 -4.45 6.33
N GLY A 72 -6.21 -5.64 6.57
CA GLY A 72 -4.78 -5.87 6.40
C GLY A 72 -4.27 -5.51 5.01
N PHE A 73 -4.97 -5.94 3.95
CA PHE A 73 -4.61 -5.62 2.56
C PHE A 73 -4.66 -4.10 2.28
N SER A 74 -5.66 -3.40 2.84
CA SER A 74 -5.76 -1.95 2.74
C SER A 74 -4.60 -1.25 3.45
N ARG A 75 -4.21 -1.73 4.64
CA ARG A 75 -3.03 -1.22 5.36
C ARG A 75 -1.74 -1.45 4.58
N THR A 76 -1.53 -2.65 4.04
CA THR A 76 -0.35 -2.98 3.23
C THR A 76 -0.26 -2.08 1.99
N THR A 77 -1.39 -1.81 1.32
CA THR A 77 -1.40 -0.94 0.14
C THR A 77 -0.99 0.49 0.47
N ILE A 78 -1.53 1.07 1.56
CA ILE A 78 -1.10 2.40 2.04
C ILE A 78 0.39 2.43 2.38
N GLN A 79 0.90 1.39 3.04
CA GLN A 79 2.32 1.28 3.35
C GLN A 79 3.19 1.27 2.09
N ILE A 80 2.82 0.49 1.07
CA ILE A 80 3.54 0.45 -0.20
C ILE A 80 3.56 1.83 -0.86
N LEU A 81 2.40 2.50 -0.97
CA LEU A 81 2.33 3.83 -1.60
C LEU A 81 3.17 4.87 -0.83
N GLY A 82 3.18 4.79 0.51
CA GLY A 82 4.04 5.62 1.34
C GLY A 82 5.53 5.35 1.11
N LEU A 83 5.93 4.08 0.97
CA LEU A 83 7.31 3.70 0.63
C LEU A 83 7.72 4.12 -0.78
N GLN A 84 6.77 4.25 -1.70
CA GLN A 84 7.02 4.79 -3.05
C GLN A 84 7.11 6.32 -3.08
N GLY A 85 6.85 7.01 -1.97
CA GLY A 85 6.92 8.48 -1.92
C GLY A 85 5.82 9.17 -2.73
N VAL A 86 4.63 8.56 -2.82
CA VAL A 86 3.47 9.19 -3.49
C VAL A 86 3.12 10.50 -2.76
N ASP A 87 3.01 11.58 -3.53
CA ASP A 87 2.67 12.91 -3.01
C ASP A 87 1.25 12.90 -2.40
N PRO A 88 1.10 13.25 -1.10
CA PRO A 88 -0.19 13.33 -0.44
C PRO A 88 -1.19 14.29 -1.13
N SER A 89 -0.71 15.32 -1.84
CA SER A 89 -1.57 16.27 -2.56
C SER A 89 -2.18 15.68 -3.84
N LYS A 90 -1.56 14.64 -4.41
CA LYS A 90 -2.00 13.94 -5.62
C LYS A 90 -2.67 12.60 -5.31
N PHE A 91 -2.80 12.26 -4.03
CA PHE A 91 -3.39 11.03 -3.55
C PHE A 91 -4.78 11.27 -2.96
N THR A 92 -5.73 10.43 -3.30
CA THR A 92 -7.06 10.41 -2.68
C THR A 92 -7.49 8.99 -2.42
N ALA A 93 -8.07 8.75 -1.24
CA ALA A 93 -8.61 7.46 -0.86
C ALA A 93 -10.13 7.54 -0.61
N PHE A 94 -10.86 6.53 -1.09
CA PHE A 94 -12.29 6.39 -0.87
C PHE A 94 -12.58 5.16 0.00
N ASN A 95 -13.31 5.38 1.10
CA ASN A 95 -13.72 4.31 2.01
C ASN A 95 -14.97 3.59 1.49
N VAL A 96 -14.80 2.39 0.95
CA VAL A 96 -15.92 1.60 0.41
C VAL A 96 -16.81 0.97 1.50
N LEU A 97 -16.50 1.15 2.78
CA LEU A 97 -17.35 0.65 3.87
C LEU A 97 -18.52 1.60 4.19
N GLU A 98 -18.42 2.86 3.78
CA GLU A 98 -19.46 3.88 4.01
C GLU A 98 -20.54 3.88 2.92
N ASP A 99 -20.23 3.30 1.75
CA ASP A 99 -21.12 3.25 0.59
C ASP A 99 -21.09 1.85 -0.06
N GLU A 100 -22.19 1.11 0.08
CA GLU A 100 -22.33 -0.24 -0.47
C GLU A 100 -22.55 -0.23 -2.01
N GLU A 101 -23.11 0.85 -2.56
CA GLU A 101 -23.22 1.02 -4.02
C GLU A 101 -21.84 1.23 -4.62
N LEU A 102 -21.00 2.07 -3.99
CA LEU A 102 -19.61 2.23 -4.40
C LEU A 102 -18.83 0.92 -4.28
N ARG A 103 -18.99 0.18 -3.17
CA ARG A 103 -18.30 -1.09 -2.92
C ARG A 103 -18.62 -2.17 -3.94
N SER A 104 -19.89 -2.30 -4.30
CA SER A 104 -20.35 -3.28 -5.27
C SER A 104 -20.08 -2.81 -6.70
N GLY A 105 -20.17 -1.50 -6.93
CA GLY A 105 -19.96 -0.86 -8.22
C GLY A 105 -18.50 -0.88 -8.66
N ILE A 106 -17.55 -0.56 -7.77
CA ILE A 106 -16.13 -0.52 -8.13
C ILE A 106 -15.60 -1.89 -8.59
N LYS A 107 -16.10 -2.98 -7.99
CA LYS A 107 -15.75 -4.35 -8.39
C LYS A 107 -16.21 -4.69 -9.80
N GLN A 108 -17.40 -4.21 -10.17
CA GLN A 108 -17.96 -4.40 -11.51
C GLN A 108 -17.31 -3.46 -12.52
N TYR A 109 -16.99 -2.24 -12.11
CA TYR A 109 -16.33 -1.23 -12.96
C TYR A 109 -14.95 -1.69 -13.41
N SER A 110 -14.16 -2.23 -12.48
CA SER A 110 -12.79 -2.71 -12.73
C SER A 110 -12.70 -4.14 -13.25
N ASP A 111 -13.84 -4.85 -13.32
CA ASP A 111 -13.90 -6.32 -13.45
C ASP A 111 -12.94 -7.04 -12.48
N TRP A 112 -12.91 -6.58 -11.22
CA TRP A 112 -11.96 -7.08 -10.21
C TRP A 112 -12.67 -7.38 -8.87
N PRO A 113 -12.53 -8.60 -8.32
CA PRO A 113 -13.37 -9.04 -7.20
C PRO A 113 -12.92 -8.50 -5.83
N THR A 114 -11.67 -8.02 -5.70
CA THR A 114 -11.06 -7.67 -4.41
C THR A 114 -10.90 -6.16 -4.19
N ILE A 115 -10.76 -5.79 -2.91
CA ILE A 115 -10.46 -4.45 -2.41
C ILE A 115 -9.28 -4.63 -1.45
N PRO A 116 -8.25 -3.77 -1.48
CA PRO A 116 -8.17 -2.47 -2.16
C PRO A 116 -7.93 -2.53 -3.68
N GLN A 117 -8.24 -1.42 -4.38
CA GLN A 117 -7.98 -1.22 -5.81
C GLN A 117 -7.35 0.15 -6.06
N LEU A 118 -6.22 0.17 -6.79
CA LEU A 118 -5.49 1.39 -7.14
C LEU A 118 -5.75 1.80 -8.60
N TYR A 119 -5.97 3.09 -8.78
CA TYR A 119 -6.02 3.77 -10.07
C TYR A 119 -4.94 4.84 -10.14
N VAL A 120 -4.30 4.94 -11.31
CA VAL A 120 -3.35 6.02 -11.62
C VAL A 120 -3.76 6.63 -12.95
N ASP A 121 -3.99 7.94 -12.99
CA ASP A 121 -4.51 8.66 -14.17
C ASP A 121 -5.75 8.01 -14.80
N LYS A 122 -6.69 7.60 -13.95
CA LYS A 122 -7.95 6.92 -14.32
C LYS A 122 -7.78 5.50 -14.88
N GLU A 123 -6.55 4.98 -14.94
CA GLU A 123 -6.26 3.62 -15.38
C GLU A 123 -6.20 2.69 -14.17
N PHE A 124 -6.86 1.53 -14.27
CA PHE A 124 -6.81 0.52 -13.22
C PHE A 124 -5.43 -0.16 -13.21
N VAL A 125 -4.72 -0.05 -12.08
CA VAL A 125 -3.39 -0.67 -11.90
C VAL A 125 -3.51 -2.08 -11.34
N GLY A 126 -4.31 -2.25 -10.29
CA GLY A 126 -4.47 -3.55 -9.65
C GLY A 126 -4.95 -3.51 -8.20
N GLY A 127 -5.09 -4.71 -7.63
CA GLY A 127 -5.32 -4.91 -6.20
C GLY A 127 -4.03 -5.10 -5.40
N CYS A 128 -4.16 -5.32 -4.08
CA CYS A 128 -3.02 -5.41 -3.15
C CYS A 128 -1.91 -6.37 -3.60
N ASP A 129 -2.25 -7.57 -4.06
CA ASP A 129 -1.24 -8.59 -4.42
C ASP A 129 -0.40 -8.19 -5.64
N ILE A 130 -1.04 -7.52 -6.62
CA ILE A 130 -0.36 -6.96 -7.79
C ILE A 130 0.59 -5.86 -7.35
N LEU A 131 0.14 -4.94 -6.49
CA LEU A 131 0.97 -3.84 -5.99
C LEU A 131 2.17 -4.34 -5.19
N ILE A 132 2.01 -5.41 -4.40
CA ILE A 132 3.13 -6.05 -3.70
C ILE A 132 4.17 -6.58 -4.70
N ASN A 133 3.73 -7.19 -5.80
CA ASN A 133 4.65 -7.71 -6.81
C ASN A 133 5.32 -6.59 -7.60
N MET A 134 4.56 -5.59 -8.05
CA MET A 134 5.10 -4.42 -8.75
C MET A 134 6.06 -3.59 -7.88
N HIS A 135 5.84 -3.56 -6.57
CA HIS A 135 6.77 -2.93 -5.63
C HIS A 135 8.08 -3.72 -5.53
N LYS A 136 8.03 -5.06 -5.56
CA LYS A 136 9.23 -5.92 -5.47
C LYS A 136 10.07 -5.91 -6.73
N ASP A 137 9.43 -5.85 -7.90
CA ASP A 137 10.13 -5.85 -9.19
C ASP A 137 10.53 -4.44 -9.66
N GLY A 138 10.05 -3.39 -8.98
CA GLY A 138 10.37 -1.98 -9.26
C GLY A 138 9.43 -1.32 -10.28
N SER A 139 8.57 -2.09 -10.96
CA SER A 139 7.66 -1.55 -11.98
C SER A 139 6.65 -0.54 -11.44
N LEU A 140 6.32 -0.61 -10.14
CA LEU A 140 5.47 0.39 -9.50
C LEU A 140 6.16 1.76 -9.41
N ALA A 141 7.46 1.79 -9.09
CA ALA A 141 8.22 3.03 -8.99
C ALA A 141 8.30 3.71 -10.36
N ASP A 142 8.61 2.93 -11.40
CA ASP A 142 8.69 3.40 -12.78
C ASP A 142 7.36 4.01 -13.25
N LEU A 143 6.24 3.32 -12.97
CA LEU A 143 4.89 3.81 -13.31
C LEU A 143 4.58 5.14 -12.60
N LEU A 144 4.87 5.24 -11.30
CA LEU A 144 4.59 6.46 -10.54
C LEU A 144 5.50 7.63 -10.93
N ALA A 145 6.75 7.35 -11.30
CA ALA A 145 7.70 8.34 -11.81
C ALA A 145 7.28 8.86 -13.19
N GLU A 146 6.91 7.96 -14.11
CA GLU A 146 6.42 8.32 -15.45
C GLU A 146 5.21 9.26 -15.37
N LYS A 147 4.31 8.99 -14.41
CA LYS A 147 3.08 9.76 -14.18
C LYS A 147 3.31 11.01 -13.31
N LYS A 148 4.54 11.25 -12.82
CA LYS A 148 4.96 12.41 -12.01
C LYS A 148 4.13 12.60 -10.73
N VAL A 149 3.82 11.49 -10.07
CA VAL A 149 3.01 11.48 -8.83
C VAL A 149 3.83 11.29 -7.55
N ILE A 150 5.15 11.17 -7.69
CA ILE A 150 6.10 11.13 -6.57
C ILE A 150 6.48 12.54 -6.13
N VAL A 151 6.89 12.69 -4.87
CA VAL A 151 7.49 13.94 -4.37
C VAL A 151 8.86 14.09 -5.03
N GLU A 152 9.00 15.08 -5.91
CA GLU A 152 10.30 15.48 -6.42
C GLU A 152 10.98 16.29 -5.30
N GLU A 153 12.13 15.80 -4.81
CA GLU A 153 13.01 16.58 -3.95
C GLU A 153 13.69 17.62 -4.85
N ASP A 154 13.06 18.77 -5.05
CA ASP A 154 13.72 19.94 -5.61
C ASP A 154 14.89 20.35 -4.69
N ASP A 155 16.11 20.23 -5.22
CA ASP A 155 17.38 20.81 -4.81
C ASP A 155 17.38 21.68 -3.53
N VAL A 156 17.75 21.09 -2.38
CA VAL A 156 18.28 21.85 -1.24
C VAL A 156 19.76 22.14 -1.48
N GLU A 157 20.08 22.86 -2.55
CA GLU A 157 21.37 23.53 -2.70
C GLU A 157 21.17 25.05 -2.64
N GLY A 158 21.58 25.63 -1.50
CA GLY A 158 21.94 27.04 -1.44
C GLY A 158 20.97 27.96 -0.69
N GLU A 159 20.92 27.85 0.64
CA GLU A 159 20.64 29.04 1.48
C GLU A 159 20.99 28.79 2.96
N LYS A 160 22.30 28.78 3.29
CA LYS A 160 22.81 29.22 4.60
C LYS A 160 24.20 29.84 4.44
N ALA A 161 24.23 31.01 3.81
CA ALA A 161 25.38 31.90 3.80
C ALA A 161 24.94 33.36 3.95
N ASP A 162 24.16 33.67 4.99
CA ASP A 162 23.97 35.07 5.42
C ASP A 162 23.67 35.15 6.93
N GLU A 163 24.59 34.63 7.74
CA GLU A 163 24.62 34.90 9.19
C GLU A 163 26.04 35.29 9.60
N ALA A 164 26.59 36.32 8.94
CA ALA A 164 27.92 36.84 9.25
C ALA A 164 28.08 38.33 8.93
N ARG A 165 27.10 39.19 9.26
CA ARG A 165 27.26 40.66 9.10
C ARG A 165 26.68 41.57 10.18
N GLN A 166 26.30 41.06 11.35
CA GLN A 166 25.87 41.94 12.46
C GLN A 166 26.59 41.63 13.78
N THR A 167 27.93 41.69 13.79
CA THR A 167 28.72 41.75 15.04
C THR A 167 30.02 42.55 14.87
N THR A 168 29.96 43.72 14.23
CA THR A 168 31.16 44.58 14.17
C THR A 168 30.85 46.08 14.16
N GLU A 169 29.96 46.57 15.03
CA GLU A 169 29.77 48.03 15.13
C GLU A 169 29.15 48.45 16.47
N GLN A 170 29.78 48.10 17.59
CA GLN A 170 29.55 48.75 18.89
C GLN A 170 30.63 48.33 19.90
N SER A 171 31.80 48.95 19.84
CA SER A 171 32.66 49.22 21.02
C SER A 171 34.01 49.81 20.62
N THR A 172 34.04 51.01 20.05
CA THR A 172 35.24 51.85 20.14
C THR A 172 34.85 53.31 20.41
N GLY A 173 35.47 53.91 21.42
CA GLY A 173 35.26 55.30 21.87
C GLY A 173 34.44 55.37 23.16
N GLY A 174 34.98 55.54 24.37
CA GLY A 174 36.26 56.13 24.74
C GLY A 174 36.11 57.64 25.00
N ARG A 175 36.11 58.00 26.30
CA ARG A 175 36.83 59.16 26.89
C ARG A 175 36.03 60.43 27.28
N SER A 176 36.01 60.68 28.61
CA SER A 176 36.19 61.98 29.31
C SER A 176 35.09 63.05 29.12
N LYS A 177 34.77 63.98 30.03
CA LYS A 177 35.28 64.45 31.33
C LYS A 177 34.32 65.58 31.81
N ASP A 178 34.38 65.92 33.10
CA ASP A 178 34.19 67.25 33.70
C ASP A 178 32.76 67.85 33.93
N ALA A 179 32.47 67.99 35.24
CA ALA A 179 32.25 69.26 35.98
C ALA A 179 30.84 69.88 36.20
N LYS A 180 30.75 70.47 37.41
CA LYS A 180 29.77 71.41 38.01
C LYS A 180 28.45 70.79 38.49
N GLY A 181 27.93 71.06 39.70
CA GLY A 181 28.11 72.19 40.62
C GLY A 181 26.71 72.81 40.91
N GLU A 182 26.50 73.28 42.15
CA GLU A 182 25.28 73.94 42.72
C GLU A 182 24.10 73.01 43.05
N SER A 183 23.73 72.74 44.32
CA SER A 183 23.30 73.58 45.45
C SER A 183 21.99 74.35 45.23
N SER A 184 20.92 73.89 45.85
CA SER A 184 20.07 74.70 46.74
C SER A 184 19.13 73.83 47.58
#